data_AF-A0A022MHA1-F1
#
_entry.id   AF-A0A022MHA1-F1
#
_cell.length_a   1.000
_cell.length_b   1.000
_cell.length_c   1.000
_cell.angle_alpha   90.00
_cell.angle_beta   90.00
_cell.angle_gamma   90.00
#
_symmetry.space_group_name_H-M   'P 1'
#
loop_
_entity.id
_entity.type
_entity.pdbx_description
1 polymer ?
#
loop_
_entity_poly.entity_id
_entity_poly.type
_entity_poly.pdbx_seq_one_letter_code
_entity_poly.pdbx_strand_id
1 'polypeptide(L)'
;MDILVFVIVFAALLTGFATIEIRIARTDRRTARVEHKLDLILDHLGLREEEPWRGEVAELARTGRKIQAVKLYREATDAGLKEAKEAVDRIAAG
;
A
#
# COMPACT_ATOMS: atom_id res chain seq x y z
N MET A 1 -9.29 35.73 -25.19
CA MET A 1 -9.82 34.42 -25.63
C MET A 1 -8.93 33.30 -25.12
N ASP A 2 -7.60 33.43 -25.20
CA ASP A 2 -6.65 32.38 -24.85
C ASP A 2 -6.63 31.99 -23.36
N ILE A 3 -6.65 32.97 -22.45
CA ILE A 3 -6.67 32.71 -20.99
C ILE A 3 -7.90 31.91 -20.57
N LEU A 4 -9.04 32.18 -21.20
CA LEU A 4 -10.31 31.52 -20.88
C LEU A 4 -10.29 30.04 -21.35
N VAL A 5 -9.64 29.77 -22.49
CA VAL A 5 -9.38 28.41 -22.97
C VAL A 5 -8.44 27.66 -22.02
N PHE A 6 -7.36 28.29 -21.56
CA PHE A 6 -6.44 27.67 -20.59
C PHE A 6 -7.13 27.32 -19.26
N VAL A 7 -7.99 28.22 -18.75
CA VAL A 7 -8.75 27.97 -17.52
C VAL A 7 -9.71 26.79 -17.68
N ILE A 8 -10.42 26.69 -18.82
CA ILE A 8 -11.33 25.58 -19.10
C ILE A 8 -10.56 24.25 -19.23
N VAL A 9 -9.44 24.24 -19.95
CA VAL A 9 -8.61 23.03 -20.09
C VAL A 9 -8.05 22.60 -18.74
N PHE A 10 -7.58 23.54 -17.92
CA PHE A 10 -7.07 23.25 -16.58
C PHE A 10 -8.18 22.71 -15.66
N ALA A 11 -9.37 23.30 -15.69
CA ALA A 11 -10.53 22.81 -14.94
C ALA A 11 -10.98 21.41 -15.42
N ALA A 12 -10.93 21.14 -16.72
CA ALA A 12 -11.24 19.82 -17.28
C ALA A 12 -10.19 18.77 -16.87
N LEU A 13 -8.91 19.13 -16.84
CA LEU A 13 -7.83 18.27 -16.37
C LEU A 13 -7.96 17.96 -14.87
N LEU A 14 -8.24 18.97 -14.03
CA LEU A 14 -8.49 18.79 -12.59
C LEU A 14 -9.70 17.89 -12.33
N THR A 15 -10.79 18.09 -13.08
CA THR A 15 -12.00 17.26 -12.95
C THR A 15 -11.75 15.84 -13.41
N GLY A 16 -11.01 15.65 -14.51
CA GLY A 16 -10.58 14.34 -14.99
C GLY A 16 -9.73 13.60 -13.96
N PHE A 17 -8.77 14.28 -13.33
CA PHE A 17 -7.91 13.69 -12.29
C PHE A 17 -8.72 13.25 -11.06
N ALA A 18 -9.69 14.05 -10.62
CA ALA A 18 -10.59 13.71 -9.51
C ALA A 18 -11.47 12.48 -9.80
N THR A 19 -11.86 12.25 -11.06
CA THR A 19 -12.65 11.05 -11.42
C THR A 19 -11.84 9.76 -11.44
N ILE A 20 -10.51 9.84 -11.62
CA ILE A 20 -9.62 8.66 -11.71
C ILE A 20 -9.41 8.02 -10.33
N GLU A 21 -9.31 8.81 -9.26
CA GLU A 21 -9.11 8.26 -7.90
C GLU A 21 -10.30 7.43 -7.39
N ILE A 22 -11.53 7.79 -7.77
CA ILE A 22 -12.74 7.15 -7.24
C ILE A 22 -12.95 5.72 -7.80
N ARG A 23 -12.31 5.36 -8.92
CA ARG A 23 -12.48 4.03 -9.55
C ARG A 23 -11.60 2.93 -8.99
N ILE A 24 -10.57 3.23 -8.19
CA ILE A 24 -9.63 2.20 -7.70
C ILE A 24 -10.23 1.38 -6.55
N ALA A 25 -11.21 1.91 -5.80
CA ALA A 25 -11.73 1.29 -4.58
C ALA A 25 -12.76 0.15 -4.76
N ARG A 26 -12.94 -0.43 -5.97
CA ARG A 26 -13.96 -1.47 -6.21
C ARG A 26 -13.41 -2.87 -6.50
N THR A 27 -12.10 -3.06 -6.61
CA THR A 27 -11.51 -4.36 -6.96
C THR A 27 -11.11 -5.24 -5.76
N ASP A 28 -11.30 -4.78 -4.51
CA ASP A 28 -10.70 -5.47 -3.35
C ASP A 28 -11.52 -6.65 -2.77
N ARG A 29 -12.80 -6.80 -3.12
CA ARG A 29 -13.69 -7.72 -2.37
C ARG A 29 -13.52 -9.21 -2.69
N ARG A 30 -12.88 -9.57 -3.81
CA ARG A 30 -12.59 -10.99 -4.13
C ARG A 30 -11.27 -11.45 -3.53
N THR A 31 -10.28 -10.56 -3.45
CA THR A 31 -8.96 -10.84 -2.89
C THR A 31 -9.06 -11.20 -1.41
N ALA A 32 -9.82 -10.42 -0.62
CA ALA A 32 -9.97 -10.63 0.82
C ALA A 32 -10.47 -12.03 1.22
N ARG A 33 -11.31 -12.67 0.39
CA ARG A 33 -11.86 -14.01 0.70
C ARG A 33 -10.86 -15.13 0.36
N VAL A 34 -10.00 -14.90 -0.62
CA VAL A 34 -8.93 -15.83 -1.00
C VAL A 34 -7.82 -15.76 0.03
N GLU A 35 -7.39 -14.55 0.41
CA GLU A 35 -6.43 -14.33 1.48
C GLU A 35 -6.87 -15.00 2.78
N HIS A 36 -8.12 -14.78 3.21
CA HIS A 36 -8.61 -15.40 4.45
C HIS A 36 -8.57 -16.93 4.43
N LYS A 37 -8.84 -17.57 3.29
CA LYS A 37 -8.74 -19.03 3.15
C LYS A 37 -7.29 -19.50 3.16
N LEU A 38 -6.39 -18.73 2.55
CA LEU A 38 -4.96 -19.02 2.54
C LEU A 38 -4.38 -18.91 3.96
N ASP A 39 -4.74 -17.86 4.71
CA ASP A 39 -4.33 -17.71 6.10
C ASP A 39 -4.75 -18.91 6.96
N LEU A 40 -5.99 -19.39 6.79
CA LEU A 40 -6.49 -20.57 7.50
C LEU A 40 -5.72 -21.85 7.14
N ILE A 41 -5.31 -21.99 5.87
CA ILE A 41 -4.52 -23.15 5.43
C ILE A 41 -3.08 -23.05 5.94
N LEU A 42 -2.45 -21.88 5.86
CA LEU A 42 -1.10 -21.63 6.36
C LEU A 42 -1.00 -21.90 7.87
N ASP A 43 -2.00 -21.45 8.64
CA ASP A 43 -2.08 -21.69 10.08
C ASP A 43 -2.28 -23.18 10.39
N HIS A 44 -3.15 -23.86 9.64
CA HIS A 44 -3.36 -25.30 9.79
C HIS A 44 -2.12 -26.14 9.43
N LEU A 45 -1.31 -25.69 8.47
CA LEU A 45 -0.08 -26.37 8.04
C LEU A 45 1.14 -26.01 8.91
N GLY A 46 1.02 -25.06 9.84
CA GLY A 46 2.14 -24.61 10.67
C GLY A 46 3.22 -23.84 9.88
N LEU A 47 2.88 -23.36 8.67
CA LEU A 47 3.79 -22.64 7.78
C LEU A 47 3.83 -21.15 8.11
N ARG A 48 4.03 -20.82 9.39
CA ARG A 48 4.41 -19.45 9.78
C ARG A 48 5.88 -19.29 9.45
N GLU A 49 6.18 -19.06 8.17
CA GLU A 49 7.52 -18.63 7.80
C GLU A 49 7.77 -17.28 8.49
N GLU A 50 8.74 -17.27 9.41
CA GLU A 50 9.35 -16.04 9.90
C GLU A 50 10.14 -15.46 8.75
N GLU A 51 9.42 -14.75 7.89
CA GLU A 51 9.94 -13.96 6.80
C GLU A 51 11.10 -13.08 7.31
N PRO A 52 12.35 -13.33 6.89
CA PRO A 52 13.52 -12.64 7.43
C PRO A 52 13.41 -11.11 7.35
N TRP A 53 12.76 -10.62 6.29
CA TRP A 53 12.52 -9.19 6.05
C TRP A 53 11.60 -8.54 7.09
N ARG A 54 10.70 -9.28 7.76
CA ARG A 54 9.80 -8.70 8.78
C ARG A 54 10.58 -8.14 9.97
N GLY A 55 11.60 -8.88 10.43
CA GLY A 55 12.45 -8.46 11.54
C GLY A 55 13.25 -7.20 11.20
N GLU A 56 13.83 -7.17 10.01
CA GLU A 56 14.60 -6.04 9.51
C GLU A 56 13.72 -4.79 9.30
N VAL A 57 12.53 -4.94 8.71
CA VAL A 57 11.56 -3.84 8.59
C VAL A 57 11.20 -3.28 9.96
N ALA A 58 10.97 -4.12 10.97
CA ALA A 58 10.64 -3.66 12.32
C ALA A 58 11.81 -2.92 12.99
N GLU A 59 13.04 -3.39 12.82
CA GLU A 59 14.22 -2.69 13.32
C GLU A 59 14.39 -1.31 12.64
N LEU A 60 14.32 -1.27 11.31
CA LEU A 60 14.39 -0.02 10.53
C LEU A 60 13.28 0.96 10.93
N ALA A 61 12.07 0.46 11.17
CA ALA A 61 10.93 1.27 11.59
C ALA A 61 11.16 1.90 12.98
N ARG A 62 11.59 1.10 13.97
CA ARG A 62 11.84 1.57 15.35
C ARG A 62 13.06 2.47 15.48
N THR A 63 14.08 2.26 14.65
CA THR A 63 15.29 3.09 14.61
C THR A 63 15.10 4.43 13.87
N GLY A 64 13.87 4.74 13.42
CA GLY A 64 13.54 5.99 12.72
C GLY A 64 13.93 5.99 11.24
N ARG A 65 14.46 4.87 10.71
CA ARG A 65 14.82 4.65 9.30
C ARG A 65 13.59 4.24 8.48
N LYS A 66 12.53 5.04 8.54
CA LYS A 66 11.22 4.74 7.94
C LYS A 66 11.25 4.59 6.42
N ILE A 67 12.08 5.36 5.72
CA ILE A 67 12.16 5.28 4.25
C ILE A 67 12.72 3.93 3.82
N GLN A 68 13.76 3.45 4.51
CA GLN A 68 14.37 2.14 4.29
C GLN A 68 13.39 1.02 4.64
N ALA A 69 12.68 1.14 5.76
CA ALA A 69 11.63 0.19 6.14
C ALA A 69 10.53 0.09 5.07
N VAL A 70 10.05 1.23 4.55
CA VAL A 70 9.03 1.26 3.49
C VAL A 70 9.56 0.67 2.20
N LYS A 71 10.82 0.95 1.84
CA LYS A 71 11.45 0.39 0.65
C LYS A 71 11.52 -1.14 0.75
N LEU A 72 12.05 -1.66 1.85
CA LEU A 72 12.20 -3.09 2.09
C LEU A 72 10.84 -3.81 2.13
N TYR A 73 9.84 -3.22 2.79
CA TYR A 73 8.48 -3.77 2.82
C TYR A 73 7.90 -3.89 1.41
N ARG A 74 8.08 -2.89 0.55
CA ARG A 74 7.60 -2.92 -0.84
C ARG A 74 8.33 -3.96 -1.68
N GLU A 75 9.64 -4.08 -1.51
CA GLU A 75 10.44 -5.08 -2.24
C GLU A 75 10.07 -6.52 -1.84
N ALA A 76 9.64 -6.74 -0.60
CA ALA A 76 9.26 -8.06 -0.11
C ALA A 76 7.78 -8.44 -0.36
N THR A 77 6.88 -7.45 -0.49
CA THR A 77 5.41 -7.69 -0.54
C THR A 77 4.74 -7.18 -1.80
N ASP A 78 5.48 -6.50 -2.69
CA ASP A 78 4.95 -5.76 -3.84
C ASP A 78 3.87 -4.72 -3.50
N ALA A 79 3.77 -4.33 -2.22
CA ALA A 79 2.78 -3.37 -1.76
C ALA A 79 2.91 -1.99 -2.43
N GLY A 80 1.76 -1.32 -2.56
CA GLY A 80 1.70 0.08 -2.97
C GLY A 80 2.40 0.99 -1.96
N LEU A 81 2.85 2.17 -2.39
CA LEU A 81 3.59 3.10 -1.52
C LEU A 81 2.79 3.53 -0.27
N LYS A 82 1.48 3.77 -0.45
CA LYS A 82 0.58 4.14 0.65
C LYS A 82 0.44 3.00 1.66
N GLU A 83 0.16 1.79 1.17
CA GLU A 83 -0.01 0.60 1.98
C GLU A 83 1.26 0.24 2.77
N ALA A 84 2.41 0.27 2.10
CA ALA A 84 3.70 0.01 2.74
C ALA A 84 4.02 1.03 3.83
N LYS A 85 3.74 2.32 3.60
CA LYS A 85 3.89 3.35 4.63
C LYS A 85 2.98 3.07 5.83
N GLU A 86 1.71 2.78 5.60
CA GLU A 86 0.74 2.49 6.67
C GLU A 86 1.14 1.24 7.46
N ALA A 87 1.65 0.20 6.80
CA ALA A 87 2.16 -1.00 7.45
C ALA A 87 3.38 -0.70 8.33
N VAL A 88 4.36 0.03 7.81
CA VAL A 88 5.56 0.43 8.57
C VAL A 88 5.20 1.34 9.75
N ASP A 89 4.26 2.27 9.59
CA ASP A 89 3.80 3.13 10.69
C ASP A 89 3.11 2.32 11.79
N ARG A 90 2.33 1.28 11.45
CA ARG A 90 1.78 0.34 12.45
C ARG A 90 2.87 -0.45 13.17
N ILE A 91 3.87 -0.94 12.43
CA ILE A 91 5.01 -1.69 13.00
C ILE A 91 5.86 -0.81 13.92
N ALA A 92 5.99 0.49 13.61
CA ALA A 92 6.72 1.44 14.46
C ALA A 92 5.95 1.83 15.73
N ALA A 93 4.63 1.70 15.72
CA ALA A 93 3.76 2.08 16.84
C ALA A 93 3.50 0.94 17.84
N GLY A 94 3.82 -0.31 17.48
CA GLY A 94 3.76 -1.48 18.35
C GLY A 94 5.13 -1.85 18.91
#